data_AF-A0A2M7JP63-F1
#
_entry.id   AF-A0A2M7JP63-F1
#
_cell.length_a   1.000
_cell.length_b   1.000
_cell.length_c   1.000
_cell.angle_alpha   90.00
_cell.angle_beta   90.00
_cell.angle_gamma   90.00
#
_symmetry.space_group_name_H-M   'P 1'
#
loop_
_entity.id
_entity.type
_entity.pdbx_description
1 polymer ?
#
loop_
_entity_poly.entity_id
_entity_poly.type
_entity_poly.pdbx_seq_one_letter_code
_entity_poly.pdbx_strand_id
1 'polypeptide(L)'
;MEPKCSGDENQLTFLEKNFSELYLNDYSRFWDIVHKAAKKAQTCDSSIETANFIELIRFSSGNAEFNEYYSKIVEHLCISNPKCFFDSLLSLDEESKIKVIDTLRHPIFVTIKEIEDVFSKNRNIKQYEDIIRTFFSTEERNRL
;
A
#
# COMPACT_ATOMS: atom_id res chain seq x y z
N MET A 1 -24.15 13.50 -10.69
CA MET A 1 -23.21 14.54 -11.19
C MET A 1 -21.86 13.88 -11.21
N GLU A 2 -21.13 13.89 -12.32
CA GLU A 2 -19.77 13.32 -12.36
C GLU A 2 -18.87 14.08 -11.39
N PRO A 3 -18.13 13.40 -10.49
CA PRO A 3 -17.19 14.06 -9.62
C PRO A 3 -16.05 14.61 -10.50
N LYS A 4 -15.87 15.93 -10.45
CA LYS A 4 -14.80 16.63 -11.18
C LYS A 4 -13.68 16.93 -10.19
N CYS A 5 -12.47 16.44 -10.44
CA CYS A 5 -11.26 17.08 -9.91
C CYS A 5 -11.36 18.57 -10.23
N SER A 6 -11.49 19.38 -9.19
CA SER A 6 -11.15 20.79 -9.32
C SER A 6 -9.64 20.89 -9.60
N GLY A 7 -9.21 21.88 -10.39
CA GLY A 7 -7.84 21.97 -10.90
C GLY A 7 -6.73 22.04 -9.84
N ASP A 8 -7.11 22.24 -8.57
CA ASP A 8 -6.18 22.41 -7.44
C ASP A 8 -6.18 21.20 -6.47
N GLU A 9 -7.05 20.19 -6.67
CA GLU A 9 -7.10 19.01 -5.81
C GLU A 9 -6.12 17.94 -6.30
N ASN A 10 -5.22 17.48 -5.42
CA ASN A 10 -4.34 16.35 -5.70
C ASN A 10 -5.18 15.13 -6.12
N GLN A 11 -4.83 14.50 -7.24
CA GLN A 11 -5.59 13.38 -7.82
C GLN A 11 -5.80 12.24 -6.82
N LEU A 12 -4.86 12.01 -5.90
CA LEU A 12 -5.02 11.01 -4.83
C LEU A 12 -6.06 11.42 -3.79
N THR A 13 -6.04 12.68 -3.34
CA THR A 13 -7.08 13.21 -2.43
C THR A 13 -8.47 13.14 -3.07
N PHE A 14 -8.56 13.39 -4.38
CA PHE A 14 -9.80 13.23 -5.12
C PHE A 14 -10.23 11.76 -5.20
N LEU A 15 -9.31 10.82 -5.43
CA LEU A 15 -9.58 9.39 -5.41
C LEU A 15 -10.09 8.93 -4.03
N GLU A 16 -9.43 9.33 -2.95
CA GLU A 16 -9.80 8.98 -1.57
C GLU A 16 -11.25 9.37 -1.24
N LYS A 17 -11.65 10.58 -1.65
CA LYS A 17 -13.02 11.08 -1.38
C LYS A 17 -14.10 10.43 -2.24
N ASN A 18 -13.73 9.93 -3.41
CA ASN A 18 -14.68 9.46 -4.43
C ASN A 18 -14.44 8.01 -4.85
N PHE A 19 -13.74 7.20 -4.03
CA PHE A 19 -13.21 5.90 -4.43
C PHE A 19 -14.27 4.98 -5.04
N SER A 20 -15.37 4.73 -4.30
CA SER A 20 -16.46 3.86 -4.75
C SER A 20 -17.23 4.46 -5.94
N GLU A 21 -17.40 5.78 -5.97
CA GLU A 21 -18.12 6.45 -7.05
C GLU A 21 -17.33 6.39 -8.36
N LEU A 22 -16.03 6.66 -8.31
CA LEU A 22 -15.14 6.54 -9.47
C LEU A 22 -15.06 5.10 -9.94
N TYR A 23 -14.90 4.14 -9.02
CA TYR A 23 -14.83 2.73 -9.40
C TYR A 23 -16.10 2.27 -10.13
N LEU A 24 -17.29 2.68 -9.67
CA LEU A 24 -18.57 2.24 -10.26
C LEU A 24 -18.98 3.03 -11.51
N ASN A 25 -18.69 4.33 -11.57
CA ASN A 25 -19.26 5.24 -12.57
C ASN A 25 -18.22 5.86 -13.51
N ASP A 26 -16.94 5.87 -13.15
CA ASP A 26 -15.85 6.41 -13.98
C ASP A 26 -14.60 5.50 -13.87
N TYR A 27 -14.82 4.23 -14.17
CA TYR A 27 -13.85 3.15 -14.00
C TYR A 27 -12.51 3.41 -14.72
N SER A 28 -12.56 4.02 -15.90
CA SER A 28 -11.35 4.38 -16.65
C SER A 28 -10.51 5.41 -15.90
N ARG A 29 -11.15 6.42 -15.30
CA ARG A 29 -10.43 7.45 -14.54
C ARG A 29 -9.94 6.93 -13.20
N PHE A 30 -10.72 6.07 -12.54
CA PHE A 30 -10.28 5.37 -11.34
C PHE A 30 -8.93 4.69 -11.58
N TRP A 31 -8.85 3.84 -12.61
CA TRP A 31 -7.62 3.11 -12.92
C TRP A 31 -6.50 3.99 -13.44
N ASP A 32 -6.79 5.06 -14.19
CA ASP A 32 -5.76 6.03 -14.60
C ASP A 32 -5.08 6.69 -13.38
N ILE A 33 -5.85 7.10 -12.37
CA ILE A 33 -5.29 7.70 -11.15
C ILE A 33 -4.49 6.64 -10.36
N VAL A 34 -5.06 5.45 -10.14
CA VAL A 34 -4.41 4.36 -9.40
C VAL A 34 -3.09 3.95 -10.08
N HIS A 35 -3.09 3.76 -11.40
CA HIS A 35 -1.89 3.38 -12.15
C HIS A 35 -0.81 4.48 -12.11
N LYS A 36 -1.20 5.75 -12.21
CA LYS A 36 -0.25 6.88 -12.09
C LYS A 36 0.39 6.93 -10.72
N ALA A 37 -0.41 6.75 -9.66
CA ALA A 37 0.10 6.71 -8.29
C ALA A 37 1.01 5.51 -8.06
N ALA A 38 0.64 4.32 -8.52
CA ALA A 38 1.46 3.11 -8.44
C ALA A 38 2.81 3.29 -9.16
N LYS A 39 2.79 3.84 -10.39
CA LYS A 39 4.00 4.10 -11.16
C LYS A 39 4.96 5.03 -10.41
N LYS A 40 4.45 6.09 -9.80
CA LYS A 40 5.24 6.99 -8.95
C LYS A 40 5.81 6.26 -7.74
N ALA A 41 4.98 5.54 -7.01
CA ALA A 41 5.40 4.78 -5.83
C ALA A 41 6.52 3.78 -6.14
N GLN A 42 6.46 3.12 -7.29
CA GLN A 42 7.45 2.15 -7.76
C GLN A 42 8.81 2.76 -8.12
N THR A 43 8.87 4.03 -8.49
CA THR A 43 10.16 4.71 -8.73
C THR A 43 10.94 4.91 -7.44
N CYS A 44 10.25 5.05 -6.31
CA CYS A 44 10.84 5.35 -5.01
C CYS A 44 11.68 6.64 -4.97
N ASP A 45 11.40 7.58 -5.88
CA ASP A 45 12.03 8.91 -5.88
C ASP A 45 11.57 9.77 -4.68
N SER A 46 10.40 9.44 -4.11
CA SER A 46 9.79 10.14 -2.97
C SER A 46 9.06 9.18 -2.05
N SER A 47 9.52 9.03 -0.81
CA SER A 47 8.83 8.22 0.22
C SER A 47 7.43 8.76 0.53
N ILE A 48 7.17 10.04 0.32
CA ILE A 48 5.83 10.64 0.48
C ILE A 48 4.90 10.15 -0.63
N GLU A 49 5.36 10.16 -1.88
CA GLU A 49 4.51 9.66 -2.99
C GLU A 49 4.26 8.16 -2.86
N THR A 50 5.26 7.40 -2.42
CA THR A 50 5.12 5.98 -2.11
C THR A 50 4.17 5.76 -0.94
N ALA A 51 4.27 6.52 0.16
CA ALA A 51 3.35 6.44 1.29
C ALA A 51 1.91 6.75 0.88
N ASN A 52 1.68 7.80 0.09
CA ASN A 52 0.33 8.15 -0.39
C ASN A 52 -0.31 7.02 -1.20
N PHE A 53 0.47 6.28 -2.00
CA PHE A 53 -0.06 5.12 -2.70
C PHE A 53 -0.35 3.95 -1.74
N ILE A 54 0.56 3.65 -0.82
CA ILE A 54 0.37 2.58 0.17
C ILE A 54 -0.85 2.87 1.06
N GLU A 55 -1.13 4.13 1.38
CA GLU A 55 -2.28 4.53 2.18
C GLU A 55 -3.64 4.17 1.53
N LEU A 56 -3.68 3.93 0.21
CA LEU A 56 -4.87 3.47 -0.49
C LEU A 56 -5.39 2.11 0.01
N ILE A 57 -4.60 1.35 0.79
CA ILE A 57 -5.07 0.13 1.47
C ILE A 57 -6.33 0.37 2.30
N ARG A 58 -6.59 1.60 2.76
CA ARG A 58 -7.81 1.98 3.49
C ARG A 58 -9.09 1.67 2.72
N PHE A 59 -9.02 1.70 1.39
CA PHE A 59 -10.15 1.49 0.49
C PHE A 59 -10.21 0.08 -0.11
N SER A 60 -9.36 -0.83 0.36
CA SER A 60 -9.30 -2.23 -0.10
C SER A 60 -10.57 -3.04 0.21
N SER A 61 -11.40 -2.60 1.15
CA SER A 61 -12.56 -3.37 1.59
C SER A 61 -13.59 -3.52 0.47
N GLY A 62 -13.82 -4.75 0.02
CA GLY A 62 -14.89 -5.09 -0.93
C GLY A 62 -14.57 -4.88 -2.41
N ASN A 63 -13.32 -4.56 -2.78
CA ASN A 63 -12.90 -4.39 -4.17
C ASN A 63 -11.78 -5.37 -4.53
N ALA A 64 -12.15 -6.57 -5.02
CA ALA A 64 -11.20 -7.64 -5.30
C ALA A 64 -10.16 -7.25 -6.37
N GLU A 65 -10.56 -6.56 -7.42
CA GLU A 65 -9.66 -6.15 -8.51
C GLU A 65 -8.62 -5.13 -8.03
N PHE A 66 -9.07 -4.12 -7.29
CA PHE A 66 -8.16 -3.16 -6.66
C PHE A 66 -7.21 -3.86 -5.69
N ASN A 67 -7.71 -4.79 -4.87
CA ASN A 67 -6.87 -5.51 -3.90
C ASN A 67 -5.79 -6.33 -4.56
N GLU A 68 -6.14 -7.07 -5.60
CA GLU A 68 -5.19 -7.86 -6.36
C GLU A 68 -4.10 -6.96 -6.98
N TYR A 69 -4.50 -5.84 -7.62
CA TYR A 69 -3.54 -4.89 -8.16
C TYR A 69 -2.66 -4.26 -7.07
N TYR A 70 -3.26 -3.80 -5.98
CA TYR A 70 -2.57 -3.18 -4.85
C TYR A 70 -1.54 -4.14 -4.24
N SER A 71 -1.94 -5.39 -3.95
CA SER A 71 -1.06 -6.43 -3.40
C SER A 71 0.12 -6.66 -4.31
N LYS A 72 -0.10 -6.76 -5.63
CA LYS A 72 1.00 -6.88 -6.59
C LYS A 72 2.01 -5.76 -6.44
N ILE A 73 1.56 -4.50 -6.41
CA ILE A 73 2.47 -3.36 -6.34
C ILE A 73 3.24 -3.34 -5.01
N VAL A 74 2.54 -3.54 -3.89
CA VAL A 74 3.13 -3.44 -2.55
C VAL A 74 4.08 -4.59 -2.23
N GLU A 75 3.73 -5.81 -2.60
CA GLU A 75 4.62 -6.96 -2.44
C GLU A 75 5.92 -6.76 -3.23
N HIS A 76 5.83 -6.36 -4.50
CA HIS A 76 7.01 -6.10 -5.32
C HIS A 76 7.82 -4.91 -4.78
N LEU A 77 7.16 -3.87 -4.26
CA LEU A 77 7.84 -2.72 -3.67
C LEU A 77 8.64 -3.13 -2.42
N CYS A 78 8.06 -3.97 -1.56
CA CYS A 78 8.74 -4.52 -0.38
C CYS A 78 10.02 -5.29 -0.77
N ILE A 79 9.99 -6.06 -1.85
CA ILE A 79 11.15 -6.85 -2.31
C ILE A 79 12.19 -6.00 -3.04
N SER A 80 11.74 -5.18 -3.99
CA SER A 80 12.63 -4.45 -4.92
C SER A 80 13.25 -3.20 -4.29
N ASN A 81 12.52 -2.52 -3.41
CA ASN A 81 12.92 -1.23 -2.83
C ASN A 81 12.65 -1.20 -1.32
N PRO A 82 13.23 -2.12 -0.53
CA PRO A 82 12.87 -2.32 0.87
C PRO A 82 13.06 -1.07 1.72
N LYS A 83 14.14 -0.30 1.52
CA LYS A 83 14.38 0.92 2.28
C LYS A 83 13.25 1.95 2.09
N CYS A 84 12.94 2.26 0.84
CA CYS A 84 11.86 3.18 0.49
C CYS A 84 10.51 2.68 1.01
N PHE A 85 10.24 1.38 0.89
CA PHE A 85 9.04 0.76 1.44
C PHE A 85 8.91 0.98 2.95
N PHE A 86 9.94 0.63 3.73
CA PHE A 86 9.93 0.84 5.18
C PHE A 86 9.84 2.33 5.56
N ASP A 87 10.60 3.21 4.91
CA ASP A 87 10.52 4.66 5.15
C ASP A 87 9.11 5.21 4.86
N SER A 88 8.42 4.65 3.86
CA SER A 88 7.05 5.01 3.54
C SER A 88 6.07 4.53 4.61
N LEU A 89 6.23 3.29 5.12
CA LEU A 89 5.43 2.76 6.23
C LEU A 89 5.54 3.59 7.51
N LEU A 90 6.69 4.24 7.75
CA LEU A 90 6.87 5.15 8.90
C LEU A 90 6.02 6.42 8.81
N SER A 91 5.55 6.78 7.62
CA SER A 91 4.73 7.97 7.38
C SER A 91 3.23 7.70 7.49
N LEU A 92 2.84 6.43 7.62
CA LEU A 92 1.45 6.02 7.75
C LEU A 92 1.01 6.03 9.22
N ASP A 93 -0.29 6.24 9.44
CA ASP A 93 -0.92 5.91 10.71
C ASP A 93 -0.88 4.40 10.99
N GLU A 94 -1.08 4.03 12.26
CA GLU A 94 -0.98 2.64 12.70
C GLU A 94 -2.01 1.71 12.05
N GLU A 95 -3.24 2.15 11.79
CA GLU A 95 -4.25 1.30 11.18
C GLU A 95 -3.86 0.90 9.75
N SER A 96 -3.43 1.88 8.96
CA SER A 96 -2.96 1.63 7.59
C SER A 96 -1.73 0.74 7.59
N LYS A 97 -0.77 1.01 8.48
CA LYS A 97 0.45 0.20 8.62
C LYS A 97 0.13 -1.27 8.92
N ILE A 98 -0.79 -1.54 9.85
CA ILE A 98 -1.24 -2.90 10.18
C ILE A 98 -1.85 -3.57 8.94
N LYS A 99 -2.79 -2.90 8.24
CA LYS A 99 -3.42 -3.46 7.03
C LYS A 99 -2.41 -3.81 5.93
N VAL A 100 -1.38 -2.99 5.75
CA VAL A 100 -0.28 -3.30 4.81
C VAL A 100 0.49 -4.53 5.26
N ILE A 101 0.85 -4.60 6.54
CA ILE A 101 1.57 -5.73 7.11
C ILE A 101 0.76 -7.03 6.98
N ASP A 102 -0.56 -6.97 7.20
CA ASP A 102 -1.47 -8.10 7.00
C ASP A 102 -1.51 -8.57 5.55
N THR A 103 -1.52 -7.63 4.61
CA THR A 103 -1.41 -7.95 3.18
C THR A 103 -0.11 -8.72 2.90
N LEU A 104 1.00 -8.28 3.49
CA LEU A 104 2.31 -8.92 3.31
C LEU A 104 2.47 -10.28 4.01
N ARG A 105 1.63 -10.60 4.99
CA ARG A 105 1.59 -11.92 5.64
C ARG A 105 0.88 -12.97 4.77
N HIS A 106 0.08 -12.52 3.81
CA HIS A 106 -0.67 -13.36 2.89
C HIS A 106 -0.39 -12.95 1.42
N PRO A 107 0.88 -12.98 0.98
CA PRO A 107 1.23 -12.48 -0.34
C PRO A 107 0.63 -13.37 -1.44
N ILE A 108 0.26 -12.73 -2.55
CA ILE A 108 -0.36 -13.36 -3.72
C ILE A 108 0.65 -13.54 -4.86
N PHE A 109 1.57 -12.61 -5.01
CA PHE A 109 2.47 -12.48 -6.16
C PHE A 109 3.92 -12.85 -5.87
N VAL A 110 4.33 -12.75 -4.60
CA VAL A 110 5.66 -13.19 -4.14
C VAL A 110 5.52 -14.25 -3.06
N THR A 111 6.61 -14.94 -2.72
CA THR A 111 6.57 -15.91 -1.62
C THR A 111 6.68 -15.22 -0.27
N ILE A 112 6.01 -15.76 0.75
CA ILE A 112 6.16 -15.27 2.13
C ILE A 112 7.62 -15.29 2.60
N LYS A 113 8.42 -16.25 2.11
CA LYS A 113 9.84 -16.34 2.42
C LYS A 113 10.62 -15.12 1.92
N GLU A 114 10.33 -14.63 0.72
CA GLU A 114 11.00 -13.42 0.19
C GLU A 114 10.70 -12.19 1.05
N ILE A 115 9.45 -12.06 1.51
CA ILE A 115 9.05 -10.99 2.45
C ILE A 115 9.76 -11.18 3.80
N GLU A 116 9.74 -12.39 4.37
CA GLU A 116 10.42 -12.71 5.64
C GLU A 116 11.93 -12.43 5.57
N ASP A 117 12.57 -12.70 4.43
CA ASP A 117 13.98 -12.41 4.19
C ASP A 117 14.26 -10.90 4.19
N VAL A 118 13.39 -10.10 3.55
CA VAL A 118 13.48 -8.63 3.58
C VAL A 118 13.33 -8.11 5.01
N PHE A 119 12.30 -8.53 5.73
CA PHE A 119 12.07 -8.10 7.10
C PHE A 119 13.21 -8.52 8.03
N SER A 120 13.74 -9.74 7.85
CA SER A 120 14.86 -10.25 8.64
C SER A 120 16.16 -9.47 8.41
N LYS A 121 16.47 -9.10 7.16
CA LYS A 121 17.64 -8.27 6.83
C LYS A 121 17.59 -6.88 7.46
N ASN A 122 16.38 -6.37 7.73
CA ASN A 122 16.16 -5.04 8.28
C ASN A 122 15.96 -5.02 9.82
N ARG A 123 16.00 -6.17 10.50
CA ARG A 123 15.75 -6.32 11.96
C ARG A 123 16.58 -5.42 12.87
N ASN A 124 17.80 -5.08 12.45
CA ASN A 124 18.73 -4.28 13.26
C ASN A 124 18.59 -2.77 13.03
N ILE A 125 17.68 -2.34 12.14
CA ILE A 125 17.44 -0.93 11.87
C ILE A 125 16.42 -0.42 12.89
N LYS A 126 16.89 0.33 13.89
CA LYS A 126 16.10 0.79 15.04
C LYS A 126 14.78 1.47 14.65
N GLN A 127 14.79 2.30 13.60
CA GLN A 127 13.58 3.00 13.16
C GLN A 127 12.48 2.06 12.62
N TYR A 128 12.80 0.83 12.22
CA TYR A 128 11.83 -0.15 11.69
C TYR A 128 11.38 -1.17 12.73
N GLU A 129 11.84 -1.07 13.97
CA GLU A 129 11.62 -2.07 15.01
C GLU A 129 10.13 -2.40 15.20
N ASP A 130 9.27 -1.38 15.27
CA ASP A 130 7.83 -1.57 15.45
C ASP A 130 7.18 -2.26 14.23
N ILE A 131 7.54 -1.86 13.00
CA ILE A 131 7.03 -2.50 11.77
C ILE A 131 7.42 -3.98 11.75
N ILE A 132 8.68 -4.28 12.09
CA ILE A 132 9.23 -5.64 12.06
C ILE A 132 8.61 -6.50 13.17
N ARG A 133 8.47 -5.95 14.37
CA ARG A 133 7.79 -6.62 15.48
C ARG A 133 6.35 -6.94 15.11
N THR A 134 5.63 -5.99 14.51
CA THR A 134 4.27 -6.21 14.05
C THR A 134 4.23 -7.33 13.03
N PHE A 135 5.05 -7.32 11.97
CA PHE A 135 5.03 -8.40 10.97
C PHE A 135 5.25 -9.81 11.55
N PHE A 136 6.22 -9.97 12.46
CA PHE A 136 6.53 -11.27 13.09
C PHE A 136 5.66 -11.62 14.30
N SER A 137 4.75 -10.74 14.76
CA SER A 137 3.88 -11.04 15.89
C SER A 137 2.89 -12.16 15.54
N THR A 138 2.67 -13.06 16.50
CA THR A 138 1.85 -14.27 16.35
C THR A 138 0.35 -14.04 16.59
N GLU A 139 -0.08 -12.86 17.07
CA GLU A 139 -1.45 -12.64 17.53
C GLU A 139 -2.52 -12.67 16.43
N GLU A 140 -2.16 -12.52 15.15
CA GLU A 140 -3.12 -12.49 14.04
C GLU A 140 -3.12 -13.75 13.16
N ARG A 141 -2.20 -14.70 13.36
CA ARG A 141 -2.25 -16.01 12.68
C ARG A 141 -3.44 -16.89 13.11
N ASN A 142 -4.13 -16.53 14.20
CA ASN A 142 -5.21 -17.31 14.83
C ASN A 142 -6.60 -16.68 14.70
N ARG A 143 -6.80 -15.65 13.86
CA ARG A 143 -8.10 -14.98 13.64
C ARG A 143 -8.83 -15.41 12.35
N LEU A 144 -8.50 -16.57 11.79
CA LEU A 144 -9.26 -17.22 10.72
C LEU A 144 -9.74 -18.60 11.18
#